data_AF-A0A1M6CUB4-F1
#
_entry.id   AF-A0A1M6CUB4-F1
#
_cell.length_a   1.000
_cell.length_b   1.000
_cell.length_c   1.000
_cell.angle_alpha   90.00
_cell.angle_beta   90.00
_cell.angle_gamma   90.00
#
_symmetry.space_group_name_H-M   'P 1'
#
loop_
_entity.id
_entity.type
_entity.pdbx_description
1 polymer ?
#
loop_
_entity_poly.entity_id
_entity_poly.type
_entity_poly.pdbx_seq_one_letter_code
_entity_poly.pdbx_strand_id
1 'polypeptide(L)'
;MRMQILLLLIALSMLGCSTQGQEPTDGIHVLFVGNSLTYTNDLPKLVKNTAAKKGMVIEVSMLAKPNYAIVDHWAEGEVQRLINSRRFDYVVIQQGPSSQKEGRDMLIRDGKKYARLCEKNNAQLVYFMVWPAQYYYHTFEGVIANYTTAARVNNALLCPVGKAWKAHFDATQDFSYYGPDGFHPSLQGSTVAARVIVERLFVNRNTKN
;
A
#
# COMPACT_ATOMS: atom_id res chain seq x y z
N MET A 1 -43.91 51.58 -50.21
CA MET A 1 -43.46 50.17 -50.16
C MET A 1 -43.14 49.83 -48.71
N ARG A 2 -43.93 48.95 -48.08
CA ARG A 2 -43.72 48.47 -46.71
C ARG A 2 -42.72 47.31 -46.74
N MET A 3 -41.58 47.46 -46.07
CA MET A 3 -40.58 46.40 -45.92
C MET A 3 -40.76 45.76 -44.54
N GLN A 4 -41.29 44.54 -44.51
CA GLN A 4 -41.39 43.73 -43.30
C GLN A 4 -40.01 43.16 -42.97
N ILE A 5 -39.48 43.48 -41.79
CA ILE A 5 -38.26 42.89 -41.24
C ILE A 5 -38.67 41.59 -40.54
N LEU A 6 -38.27 40.46 -41.12
CA LEU A 6 -38.44 39.13 -40.56
C LEU A 6 -37.34 38.89 -39.51
N LEU A 7 -37.69 38.91 -38.22
CA LEU A 7 -36.79 38.50 -37.15
C LEU A 7 -36.66 36.97 -37.13
N LEU A 8 -35.47 36.46 -37.48
CA LEU A 8 -35.11 35.06 -37.34
C LEU A 8 -34.59 34.84 -35.90
N LEU A 9 -35.40 34.23 -35.04
CA LEU A 9 -34.99 33.76 -33.71
C LEU A 9 -34.15 32.49 -33.86
N ILE A 10 -32.83 32.61 -33.75
CA ILE A 10 -31.92 31.46 -33.65
C ILE A 10 -31.98 30.95 -32.21
N ALA A 11 -32.69 29.84 -31.99
CA ALA A 11 -32.67 29.12 -30.72
C ALA A 11 -31.31 28.40 -30.59
N LEU A 12 -30.43 28.94 -29.73
CA LEU A 12 -29.15 28.34 -29.39
C LEU A 12 -29.39 27.23 -28.34
N SER A 13 -29.52 25.99 -28.79
CA SER A 13 -29.59 24.82 -27.91
C SER A 13 -28.20 24.54 -27.32
N MET A 14 -27.99 24.95 -26.07
CA MET A 14 -26.83 24.50 -25.29
C MET A 14 -26.98 23.01 -24.99
N LEU A 15 -26.30 22.16 -25.75
CA LEU A 15 -26.03 20.78 -25.35
C LEU A 15 -25.12 20.85 -24.12
N GLY A 16 -25.72 20.74 -22.93
CA GLY A 16 -25.00 20.45 -21.72
C GLY A 16 -24.28 19.12 -21.88
N CYS A 17 -22.97 19.17 -22.10
CA CYS A 17 -22.11 18.00 -21.98
C CYS A 17 -22.08 17.64 -20.50
N SER A 18 -22.96 16.75 -20.08
CA SER A 18 -22.91 16.13 -18.76
C SER A 18 -21.62 15.30 -18.71
N THR A 19 -20.54 15.88 -18.18
CA THR A 19 -19.42 15.08 -17.70
C THR A 19 -19.95 14.23 -16.56
N GLN A 20 -20.40 13.01 -16.87
CA GLN A 20 -20.54 11.96 -15.88
C GLN A 20 -19.14 11.75 -15.30
N GLY A 21 -18.84 12.42 -14.18
CA GLY A 21 -17.77 11.98 -13.31
C GLY A 21 -18.09 10.52 -12.98
N GLN A 22 -17.20 9.61 -13.35
CA GLN A 22 -17.30 8.24 -12.88
C GLN A 22 -17.38 8.29 -11.36
N GLU A 23 -18.55 7.93 -10.82
CA GLU A 23 -18.70 7.60 -9.41
C GLU A 23 -17.53 6.68 -9.03
N PRO A 24 -16.80 6.95 -7.93
CA PRO A 24 -15.73 6.08 -7.49
C PRO A 24 -16.28 4.66 -7.44
N THR A 25 -15.65 3.74 -8.19
CA THR A 25 -16.02 2.33 -8.11
C THR A 25 -15.96 1.91 -6.65
N ASP A 26 -16.98 1.23 -6.13
CA ASP A 26 -17.15 0.72 -4.76
C ASP A 26 -15.99 -0.18 -4.21
N GLY A 27 -14.86 -0.23 -4.91
CA GLY A 27 -13.66 -0.96 -4.55
C GLY A 27 -12.80 -0.25 -3.52
N ILE A 28 -12.03 -1.04 -2.78
CA ILE A 28 -11.10 -0.55 -1.76
C ILE A 28 -9.84 -0.02 -2.44
N HIS A 29 -9.45 1.21 -2.12
CA HIS A 29 -8.27 1.85 -2.70
C HIS A 29 -7.07 1.75 -1.75
N VAL A 30 -5.96 1.19 -2.27
CA VAL A 30 -4.75 0.92 -1.49
C VAL A 30 -3.55 1.63 -2.11
N LEU A 31 -2.90 2.51 -1.35
CA LEU A 31 -1.61 3.10 -1.72
C LEU A 31 -0.47 2.32 -1.10
N PHE A 32 0.44 1.80 -1.92
CA PHE A 32 1.70 1.22 -1.48
C PHE A 32 2.81 2.26 -1.53
N VAL A 33 3.52 2.44 -0.41
CA VAL A 33 4.67 3.35 -0.29
C VAL A 33 5.89 2.55 0.16
N GLY A 34 6.99 2.60 -0.60
CA GLY A 34 8.18 1.84 -0.24
C GLY A 34 9.29 1.89 -1.28
N ASN A 35 9.97 0.77 -1.47
CA ASN A 35 11.12 0.67 -2.35
C ASN A 35 11.10 -0.62 -3.18
N SER A 36 12.28 -1.15 -3.51
CA SER A 36 12.44 -2.37 -4.31
C SER A 36 11.75 -3.59 -3.70
N LEU A 37 11.61 -3.68 -2.37
CA LEU A 37 10.84 -4.76 -1.76
C LEU A 37 9.33 -4.67 -2.05
N THR A 38 8.86 -3.49 -2.46
CA THR A 38 7.48 -3.23 -2.89
C THR A 38 7.32 -3.35 -4.40
N TYR A 39 8.17 -2.73 -5.23
CA TYR A 39 7.96 -2.77 -6.69
C TYR A 39 8.43 -4.07 -7.34
N THR A 40 9.32 -4.85 -6.71
CA THR A 40 9.79 -6.12 -7.29
C THR A 40 8.62 -7.10 -7.43
N ASN A 41 8.53 -7.71 -8.61
CA ASN A 41 7.42 -8.56 -9.06
C ASN A 41 6.05 -7.85 -9.10
N ASP A 42 6.01 -6.51 -9.03
CA ASP A 42 4.78 -5.72 -8.94
C ASP A 42 3.86 -6.23 -7.82
N LEU A 43 4.38 -6.21 -6.58
CA LEU A 43 3.64 -6.68 -5.40
C LEU A 43 2.23 -6.07 -5.28
N PRO A 44 2.01 -4.75 -5.53
CA PRO A 44 0.66 -4.19 -5.51
C PRO A 44 -0.29 -4.89 -6.48
N LYS A 45 0.14 -5.20 -7.72
CA LYS A 45 -0.67 -5.96 -8.67
C LYS A 45 -0.90 -7.40 -8.21
N LEU A 46 0.08 -8.06 -7.60
CA LEU A 46 -0.11 -9.38 -6.99
C LEU A 46 -1.15 -9.35 -5.86
N VAL A 47 -1.16 -8.28 -5.05
CA VAL A 47 -2.19 -8.05 -4.01
C VAL A 47 -3.57 -7.87 -4.65
N LYS A 48 -3.69 -7.05 -5.70
CA LYS A 48 -4.95 -6.89 -6.47
C LYS A 48 -5.47 -8.22 -7.01
N ASN A 49 -4.61 -8.98 -7.67
CA ASN A 49 -4.98 -10.28 -8.23
C ASN A 49 -5.36 -11.30 -7.14
N THR A 50 -4.68 -11.27 -6.00
CA THR A 50 -4.96 -12.17 -4.87
C THR A 50 -6.29 -11.81 -4.18
N ALA A 51 -6.61 -10.52 -4.07
CA ALA A 51 -7.89 -10.05 -3.55
C ALA A 51 -9.05 -10.43 -4.49
N ALA A 52 -8.88 -10.27 -5.81
CA ALA A 52 -9.89 -10.65 -6.81
C ALA A 52 -10.27 -12.14 -6.74
N LYS A 53 -9.29 -13.03 -6.49
CA LYS A 53 -9.55 -14.48 -6.26
C LYS A 53 -10.41 -14.76 -5.04
N LYS A 54 -10.55 -13.80 -4.12
CA LYS A 54 -11.41 -13.87 -2.93
C LYS A 54 -12.70 -13.05 -3.09
N GLY A 55 -13.03 -12.61 -4.31
CA GLY A 55 -14.22 -11.79 -4.59
C GLY A 55 -14.11 -10.32 -4.14
N MET A 56 -12.92 -9.87 -3.75
CA MET A 56 -12.69 -8.48 -3.31
C MET A 56 -12.22 -7.63 -4.48
N VAL A 57 -12.93 -6.51 -4.71
CA VAL A 57 -12.53 -5.50 -5.71
C VAL A 57 -11.66 -4.45 -5.03
N ILE A 58 -10.41 -4.35 -5.46
CA ILE A 58 -9.47 -3.35 -4.96
C ILE A 58 -8.78 -2.63 -6.11
N GLU A 59 -8.47 -1.37 -5.89
CA GLU A 59 -7.59 -0.59 -6.75
C GLU A 59 -6.29 -0.28 -6.01
N VAL A 60 -5.17 -0.42 -6.71
CA VAL A 60 -3.84 -0.25 -6.11
C VAL A 60 -3.09 0.88 -6.80
N SER A 61 -2.38 1.67 -6.01
CA SER A 61 -1.41 2.66 -6.47
C SER A 61 -0.08 2.39 -5.81
N MET A 62 1.02 2.78 -6.46
CA MET A 62 2.37 2.56 -5.94
C MET A 62 3.19 3.85 -6.02
N LEU A 63 3.73 4.27 -4.88
CA LEU A 63 4.79 5.26 -4.76
C LEU A 63 6.03 4.54 -4.21
N ALA A 64 6.83 3.97 -5.09
CA ALA A 64 8.04 3.25 -4.70
C ALA A 64 9.25 3.72 -5.49
N LYS A 65 10.37 3.92 -4.79
CA LYS A 65 11.64 4.40 -5.36
C LYS A 65 12.80 3.53 -4.87
N PRO A 66 13.81 3.26 -5.70
CA PRO A 66 14.94 2.42 -5.31
C PRO A 66 15.64 2.99 -4.08
N ASN A 67 15.99 2.12 -3.12
CA ASN A 67 16.70 2.46 -1.88
C ASN A 67 16.01 3.46 -0.93
N TYR A 68 14.75 3.83 -1.17
CA TYR A 68 14.07 4.80 -0.29
C TYR A 68 13.64 4.18 1.03
N ALA A 69 13.81 4.95 2.10
CA ALA A 69 13.12 4.79 3.37
C ALA A 69 11.81 5.60 3.39
N ILE A 70 10.95 5.34 4.37
CA ILE A 70 9.70 6.11 4.54
C ILE A 70 9.97 7.59 4.83
N VAL A 71 11.13 7.93 5.39
CA VAL A 71 11.52 9.32 5.65
C VAL A 71 11.83 10.10 4.37
N ASP A 72 12.35 9.42 3.34
CA ASP A 72 12.67 10.04 2.06
C ASP A 72 11.40 10.43 1.32
N HIS A 73 10.44 9.49 1.23
CA HIS A 73 9.11 9.76 0.69
C HIS A 73 8.42 10.91 1.42
N TRP A 74 8.53 10.94 2.76
CA TRP A 74 7.97 12.03 3.55
C TRP A 74 8.66 13.37 3.26
N ALA A 75 9.97 13.41 3.07
CA ALA A 75 10.70 14.63 2.78
C ALA A 75 10.31 15.25 1.43
N GLU A 76 9.98 14.43 0.43
CA GLU A 76 9.61 14.91 -0.91
C GLU A 76 8.18 15.46 -1.04
N GLY A 77 7.28 15.14 -0.10
CA GLY A 77 5.93 15.71 -0.08
C GLY A 77 4.88 14.98 -0.93
N GLU A 78 5.30 14.13 -1.87
CA GLU A 78 4.39 13.45 -2.79
C GLU A 78 3.45 12.48 -2.06
N VAL A 79 3.93 11.79 -1.03
CA VAL A 79 3.10 10.88 -0.23
C VAL A 79 2.00 11.65 0.52
N GLN A 80 2.30 12.86 0.99
CA GLN A 80 1.31 13.71 1.63
C GLN A 80 0.26 14.19 0.63
N ARG A 81 0.66 14.56 -0.59
CA ARG A 81 -0.26 14.92 -1.67
C ARG A 81 -1.22 13.78 -1.99
N LEU A 82 -0.71 12.56 -2.12
CA LEU A 82 -1.52 11.36 -2.39
C LEU A 82 -2.50 11.07 -1.25
N ILE A 83 -2.06 11.08 0.01
CA ILE A 83 -2.94 10.81 1.16
C ILE A 83 -4.00 11.90 1.32
N ASN A 84 -3.64 13.18 1.13
CA ASN A 84 -4.58 14.31 1.20
C ASN A 84 -5.62 14.33 0.07
N SER A 85 -5.46 13.52 -0.99
CA SER A 85 -6.50 13.36 -2.01
C SER A 85 -7.75 12.66 -1.49
N ARG A 86 -7.69 12.02 -0.31
CA ARG A 86 -8.79 11.26 0.33
C ARG A 86 -9.35 10.13 -0.53
N ARG A 87 -8.52 9.60 -1.44
CA ARG A 87 -8.90 8.51 -2.35
C ARG A 87 -8.55 7.13 -1.84
N PHE A 88 -7.83 7.00 -0.72
CA PHE A 88 -7.28 5.73 -0.25
C PHE A 88 -7.91 5.32 1.07
N ASP A 89 -8.38 4.08 1.16
CA ASP A 89 -8.81 3.45 2.40
C ASP A 89 -7.60 2.96 3.21
N TYR A 90 -6.56 2.50 2.52
CA TYR A 90 -5.35 1.96 3.13
C TYR A 90 -4.09 2.59 2.56
N VAL A 91 -3.16 2.91 3.43
CA VAL A 91 -1.79 3.31 3.07
C VAL A 91 -0.84 2.26 3.64
N VAL A 92 -0.30 1.43 2.75
CA VAL A 92 0.64 0.35 3.09
C VAL A 92 2.05 0.89 2.98
N ILE A 93 2.74 1.03 4.12
CA ILE A 93 4.13 1.49 4.16
C ILE A 93 5.11 0.36 4.44
N GLN A 94 6.26 0.44 3.78
CA GLN A 94 7.37 -0.50 3.91
C GLN A 94 8.67 0.26 4.27
N GLN A 95 9.39 -0.24 5.28
CA GLN A 95 10.67 0.30 5.75
C GLN A 95 11.71 -0.82 5.89
N GLY A 96 12.91 -0.61 5.36
CA GLY A 96 14.05 -1.51 5.56
C GLY A 96 15.38 -0.75 5.34
N PRO A 97 16.47 -1.09 6.04
CA PRO A 97 16.58 -2.06 7.14
C PRO A 97 15.71 -1.69 8.36
N SER A 98 15.29 -2.68 9.14
CA SER A 98 14.29 -2.51 10.22
C SER A 98 14.58 -3.26 11.52
N SER A 99 15.62 -4.11 11.55
CA SER A 99 16.05 -4.83 12.76
C SER A 99 16.82 -3.94 13.74
N GLN A 100 17.51 -2.92 13.25
CA GLN A 100 18.36 -2.01 14.03
C GLN A 100 17.57 -0.81 14.61
N LYS A 101 18.21 -0.07 15.51
CA LYS A 101 17.61 1.06 16.24
C LYS A 101 17.09 2.14 15.30
N GLU A 102 17.83 2.46 14.26
CA GLU A 102 17.50 3.50 13.28
C GLU A 102 16.21 3.13 12.53
N GLY A 103 16.11 1.88 12.07
CA GLY A 103 14.92 1.36 11.42
C GLY A 103 13.71 1.31 12.35
N ARG A 104 13.92 0.95 13.63
CA ARG A 104 12.89 1.03 14.68
C ARG A 104 12.40 2.47 14.86
N ASP A 105 13.31 3.42 14.97
CA ASP A 105 12.99 4.82 15.19
C ASP A 105 12.21 5.40 14.00
N MET A 106 12.58 5.06 12.76
CA MET A 106 11.79 5.44 11.57
C MET A 106 10.39 4.84 11.63
N LEU A 107 10.27 3.52 11.88
CA LEU A 107 8.97 2.85 11.97
C LEU A 107 8.07 3.52 13.03
N ILE A 108 8.59 3.86 14.20
CA ILE A 108 7.81 4.48 15.27
C ILE A 108 7.57 5.96 15.01
N ARG A 109 8.63 6.77 14.89
CA ARG A 109 8.56 8.24 14.84
C ARG A 109 7.98 8.72 13.52
N ASP A 110 8.49 8.24 12.40
CA ASP A 110 8.07 8.70 11.09
C ASP A 110 6.77 8.02 10.68
N GLY A 111 6.59 6.74 11.01
CA GLY A 111 5.30 6.08 10.90
C GLY A 111 4.15 6.80 11.65
N LYS A 112 4.43 7.47 12.77
CA LYS A 112 3.44 8.31 13.47
C LYS A 112 2.96 9.49 12.62
N LYS A 113 3.82 10.05 11.76
CA LYS A 113 3.45 11.12 10.84
C LYS A 113 2.47 10.61 9.78
N TYR A 114 2.75 9.42 9.23
CA TYR A 114 1.84 8.72 8.33
C TYR A 114 0.50 8.41 9.00
N ALA A 115 0.52 7.86 10.22
CA ALA A 115 -0.70 7.48 10.95
C ALA A 115 -1.64 8.67 11.14
N ARG A 116 -1.10 9.80 11.62
CA ARG A 116 -1.87 11.05 11.78
C ARG A 116 -2.44 11.58 10.46
N LEU A 117 -1.66 11.51 9.39
CA LEU A 117 -2.11 11.99 8.09
C LEU A 117 -3.18 11.07 7.49
N CYS A 118 -3.07 9.75 7.68
CA CYS A 118 -4.07 8.78 7.29
C CYS A 118 -5.38 9.02 8.06
N GLU A 119 -5.31 9.13 9.39
CA GLU A 119 -6.47 9.39 10.27
C GLU A 119 -7.21 10.67 9.84
N LYS A 120 -6.50 11.77 9.60
CA LYS A 120 -7.08 13.03 9.11
C LYS A 120 -7.83 12.91 7.78
N ASN A 121 -7.48 11.91 6.97
CA ASN A 121 -8.02 11.68 5.64
C ASN A 121 -8.88 10.41 5.54
N ASN A 122 -9.33 9.87 6.68
CA ASN A 122 -10.14 8.64 6.75
C ASN A 122 -9.48 7.41 6.10
N ALA A 123 -8.15 7.36 6.09
CA ALA A 123 -7.38 6.21 5.67
C ALA A 123 -6.81 5.48 6.90
N GLN A 124 -6.58 4.19 6.77
CA GLN A 124 -5.90 3.37 7.78
C GLN A 124 -4.44 3.15 7.38
N LEU A 125 -3.51 3.48 8.29
CA LEU A 125 -2.10 3.11 8.11
C LEU A 125 -1.94 1.59 8.27
N VAL A 126 -1.16 1.00 7.37
CA VAL A 126 -0.81 -0.42 7.35
C VAL A 126 0.70 -0.57 7.23
N TYR A 127 1.31 -1.38 8.10
CA TYR A 127 2.71 -1.78 7.96
C TYR A 127 2.83 -3.08 7.17
N PHE A 128 3.59 -3.05 6.08
CA PHE A 128 4.13 -4.23 5.42
C PHE A 128 5.45 -4.61 6.11
N MET A 129 5.39 -5.60 7.01
CA MET A 129 6.56 -6.14 7.71
C MET A 129 7.45 -6.91 6.73
N VAL A 130 8.64 -6.40 6.47
CA VAL A 130 9.62 -7.05 5.59
C VAL A 130 10.44 -8.12 6.32
N TRP A 131 11.52 -8.56 5.68
CA TRP A 131 12.49 -9.55 6.14
C TRP A 131 13.91 -8.97 6.01
N PRO A 132 14.91 -9.48 6.77
CA PRO A 132 16.32 -9.20 6.51
C PRO A 132 16.81 -10.00 5.29
N ALA A 133 17.94 -9.59 4.72
CA ALA A 133 18.66 -10.45 3.76
C ALA A 133 19.02 -11.80 4.40
N GLN A 134 19.11 -12.85 3.58
CA GLN A 134 19.40 -14.23 4.02
C GLN A 134 20.70 -14.30 4.84
N TYR A 135 21.73 -13.55 4.47
CA TYR A 135 22.98 -13.45 5.25
C TYR A 135 22.76 -12.93 6.68
N TYR A 136 21.76 -12.08 6.89
CA TYR A 136 21.39 -11.50 8.19
C TYR A 136 20.18 -12.21 8.82
N TYR A 137 19.98 -13.50 8.55
CA TYR A 137 18.84 -14.29 9.06
C TYR A 137 18.66 -14.16 10.58
N HIS A 138 19.76 -14.13 11.35
CA HIS A 138 19.75 -13.98 12.80
C HIS A 138 19.05 -12.68 13.29
N THR A 139 18.82 -11.70 12.41
CA THR A 139 18.15 -10.42 12.75
C THR A 139 16.63 -10.43 12.56
N PHE A 140 16.03 -11.54 12.12
CA PHE A 140 14.59 -11.66 11.91
C PHE A 140 13.75 -11.24 13.13
N GLU A 141 14.15 -11.68 14.33
CA GLU A 141 13.44 -11.34 15.56
C GLU A 141 13.41 -9.83 15.83
N GLY A 142 14.50 -9.13 15.48
CA GLY A 142 14.55 -7.66 15.56
C GLY A 142 13.55 -7.00 14.61
N VAL A 143 13.47 -7.48 13.36
CA VAL A 143 12.46 -7.00 12.38
C VAL A 143 11.05 -7.22 12.92
N ILE A 144 10.74 -8.43 13.38
CA ILE A 144 9.41 -8.80 13.89
C ILE A 144 9.05 -7.93 15.09
N ALA A 145 9.94 -7.79 16.07
CA ALA A 145 9.71 -7.01 17.27
C ALA A 145 9.49 -5.52 16.97
N ASN A 146 10.28 -4.94 16.07
CA ASN A 146 10.21 -3.51 15.74
C ASN A 146 8.93 -3.18 14.98
N TYR A 147 8.57 -3.95 13.95
CA TYR A 147 7.32 -3.76 13.23
C TYR A 147 6.09 -3.98 14.10
N THR A 148 6.11 -5.02 14.94
CA THR A 148 5.00 -5.30 15.89
C THR A 148 4.83 -4.15 16.87
N THR A 149 5.94 -3.61 17.39
CA THR A 149 5.90 -2.46 18.30
C THR A 149 5.37 -1.22 17.59
N ALA A 150 5.87 -0.91 16.39
CA ALA A 150 5.46 0.28 15.64
C ALA A 150 3.98 0.25 15.26
N ALA A 151 3.48 -0.90 14.80
CA ALA A 151 2.06 -1.08 14.50
C ALA A 151 1.17 -0.79 15.72
N ARG A 152 1.53 -1.34 16.89
CA ARG A 152 0.81 -1.08 18.14
C ARG A 152 0.89 0.39 18.56
N VAL A 153 2.08 1.00 18.55
CA VAL A 153 2.28 2.39 18.99
C VAL A 153 1.56 3.39 18.10
N ASN A 154 1.50 3.13 16.79
CA ASN A 154 0.89 4.02 15.81
C ASN A 154 -0.55 3.65 15.44
N ASN A 155 -1.19 2.74 16.18
CA ASN A 155 -2.54 2.24 15.91
C ASN A 155 -2.74 1.83 14.43
N ALA A 156 -1.75 1.13 13.88
CA ALA A 156 -1.71 0.71 12.49
C ALA A 156 -1.98 -0.79 12.36
N LEU A 157 -2.56 -1.18 11.22
CA LEU A 157 -2.70 -2.58 10.88
C LEU A 157 -1.33 -3.17 10.53
N LEU A 158 -1.09 -4.43 10.91
CA LEU A 158 0.15 -5.13 10.60
C LEU A 158 -0.09 -6.26 9.62
N CYS A 159 0.66 -6.25 8.52
CA CYS A 159 0.83 -7.35 7.58
C CYS A 159 2.15 -8.07 7.89
N PRO A 160 2.15 -9.18 8.65
CA PRO A 160 3.35 -9.78 9.24
C PRO A 160 4.07 -10.72 8.25
N VAL A 161 4.43 -10.21 7.06
CA VAL A 161 5.04 -11.03 5.99
C VAL A 161 6.38 -11.61 6.42
N GLY A 162 7.26 -10.81 7.04
CA GLY A 162 8.52 -11.30 7.61
C GLY A 162 8.36 -12.44 8.60
N LYS A 163 7.32 -12.41 9.44
CA LYS A 163 7.00 -13.51 10.36
C LYS A 163 6.57 -14.77 9.61
N ALA A 164 5.76 -14.64 8.55
CA ALA A 164 5.33 -15.76 7.74
C ALA A 164 6.50 -16.39 6.96
N TRP A 165 7.41 -15.56 6.43
CA TRP A 165 8.64 -16.02 5.79
C TRP A 165 9.52 -16.80 6.75
N LYS A 166 9.82 -16.23 7.92
CA LYS A 166 10.63 -16.90 8.95
C LYS A 166 10.04 -18.25 9.36
N ALA A 167 8.72 -18.31 9.58
CA ALA A 167 8.05 -19.55 9.96
C ALA A 167 8.18 -20.64 8.88
N HIS A 168 8.11 -20.27 7.59
CA HIS A 168 8.37 -21.21 6.50
C HIS A 168 9.83 -21.70 6.53
N PHE A 169 10.78 -20.76 6.55
CA PHE A 169 12.21 -21.05 6.53
C PHE A 169 12.65 -21.94 7.69
N ASP A 170 12.21 -21.65 8.92
CA ASP A 170 12.53 -22.46 10.09
C ASP A 170 12.00 -23.90 9.95
N ALA A 171 10.80 -24.05 9.39
CA ALA A 171 10.11 -25.34 9.30
C ALA A 171 10.62 -26.22 8.15
N THR A 172 11.02 -25.62 7.03
CA THR A 172 11.32 -26.36 5.78
C THR A 172 12.79 -26.31 5.38
N GLN A 173 13.56 -25.35 5.91
CA GLN A 173 14.88 -24.99 5.38
C GLN A 173 14.87 -24.59 3.89
N ASP A 174 13.69 -24.30 3.33
CA ASP A 174 13.52 -23.82 1.96
C ASP A 174 13.55 -22.29 1.92
N PHE A 175 14.62 -21.72 1.38
CA PHE A 175 14.81 -20.27 1.25
C PHE A 175 14.32 -19.70 -0.09
N SER A 176 13.49 -20.44 -0.84
CA SER A 176 12.99 -20.07 -2.18
C SER A 176 12.21 -18.75 -2.26
N TYR A 177 11.82 -18.15 -1.12
CA TYR A 177 11.19 -16.83 -1.12
C TYR A 177 12.18 -15.70 -1.42
N TYR A 178 13.47 -15.93 -1.19
CA TYR A 178 14.53 -15.03 -1.66
C TYR A 178 14.81 -15.23 -3.15
N GLY A 179 15.10 -14.13 -3.83
CA GLY A 179 15.68 -14.14 -5.16
C GLY A 179 17.17 -14.51 -5.12
N PRO A 180 17.84 -14.53 -6.29
CA PRO A 180 19.24 -14.96 -6.39
C PRO A 180 20.24 -14.15 -5.57
N ASP A 181 19.90 -12.92 -5.18
CA ASP A 181 20.75 -12.04 -4.37
C ASP A 181 20.58 -12.25 -2.86
N GLY A 182 19.72 -13.19 -2.44
CA GLY A 182 19.45 -13.47 -1.04
C GLY A 182 18.75 -12.31 -0.31
N PHE A 183 18.13 -11.36 -1.02
CA PHE A 183 17.50 -10.19 -0.40
C PHE A 183 16.16 -9.80 -1.04
N HIS A 184 16.14 -9.53 -2.35
CA HIS A 184 14.90 -9.21 -3.04
C HIS A 184 13.99 -10.44 -3.08
N PRO A 185 12.65 -10.26 -3.13
CA PRO A 185 11.76 -11.40 -3.18
C PRO A 185 11.84 -12.11 -4.53
N SER A 186 11.87 -13.44 -4.51
CA SER A 186 11.47 -14.23 -5.68
C SER A 186 9.98 -14.01 -5.96
N LEU A 187 9.51 -14.47 -7.12
CA LEU A 187 8.08 -14.42 -7.43
C LEU A 187 7.24 -15.20 -6.39
N GLN A 188 7.77 -16.32 -5.87
CA GLN A 188 7.14 -17.09 -4.81
C GLN A 188 7.05 -16.28 -3.52
N GLY A 189 8.15 -15.60 -3.13
CA GLY A 189 8.17 -14.71 -1.98
C GLY A 189 7.15 -13.57 -2.09
N SER A 190 7.08 -12.88 -3.24
CA SER A 190 6.09 -11.81 -3.47
C SER A 190 4.65 -12.35 -3.48
N THR A 191 4.43 -13.58 -3.97
CA THR A 191 3.11 -14.22 -3.95
C THR A 191 2.66 -14.52 -2.51
N VAL A 192 3.56 -15.00 -1.66
CA VAL A 192 3.29 -15.20 -0.23
C VAL A 192 3.06 -13.88 0.49
N ALA A 193 3.85 -12.85 0.18
CA ALA A 193 3.64 -11.50 0.71
C ALA A 193 2.25 -10.97 0.34
N ALA A 194 1.84 -11.10 -0.92
CA ALA A 194 0.52 -10.68 -1.39
C ALA A 194 -0.61 -11.40 -0.65
N ARG A 195 -0.49 -12.72 -0.45
CA ARG A 195 -1.46 -13.52 0.30
C ARG A 195 -1.61 -13.03 1.74
N VAL A 196 -0.51 -12.84 2.46
CA VAL A 196 -0.52 -12.35 3.84
C VAL A 196 -1.11 -10.95 3.93
N ILE A 197 -0.79 -10.06 2.99
CA ILE A 197 -1.36 -8.70 2.95
C ILE A 197 -2.87 -8.76 2.75
N VAL A 198 -3.37 -9.52 1.77
CA VAL A 198 -4.81 -9.68 1.50
C VAL A 198 -5.53 -10.30 2.69
N GLU A 199 -4.98 -11.33 3.31
CA GLU A 199 -5.53 -11.92 4.52
C GLU A 199 -5.70 -10.83 5.59
N ARG A 200 -4.66 -10.05 5.87
CA ARG A 200 -4.69 -9.02 6.93
C ARG A 200 -5.59 -7.83 6.63
N LEU A 201 -5.66 -7.35 5.39
CA LEU A 201 -6.55 -6.26 5.02
C LEU A 201 -8.03 -6.63 5.13
N PHE A 202 -8.38 -7.92 5.02
CA PHE A 202 -9.78 -8.36 4.92
C PHE A 202 -10.24 -9.39 5.97
N VAL A 203 -9.41 -9.75 6.97
CA VAL A 203 -9.79 -10.69 8.07
C VAL A 203 -11.16 -10.37 8.70
N ASN A 204 -11.53 -9.10 8.82
CA ASN A 204 -12.72 -8.67 9.56
C ASN A 204 -13.93 -8.25 8.68
N ARG A 205 -13.85 -8.38 7.35
CA ARG A 205 -15.02 -8.06 6.49
C ARG A 205 -15.95 -9.26 6.23
N ASN A 206 -15.50 -10.48 6.50
CA ASN A 206 -16.32 -11.69 6.36
C ASN A 206 -17.28 -11.95 7.54
N THR A 207 -17.22 -11.15 8.61
CA THR A 207 -18.09 -11.27 9.80
C THR A 207 -19.20 -10.23 9.86
N LYS A 208 -19.41 -9.47 8.77
CA LYS A 208 -20.44 -8.43 8.67
C LYS A 208 -21.46 -8.69 7.54
N ASN A 209 -21.64 -9.95 7.15
CA ASN A 209 -22.79 -10.39 6.37
C ASN A 209 -23.61 -11.37 7.20
#